data_AF-A0A9E1W168-F1
#
_entry.id   AF-A0A9E1W168-F1
#
_cell.length_a   1.000
_cell.length_b   1.000
_cell.length_c   1.000
_cell.angle_alpha   90.00
_cell.angle_beta   90.00
_cell.angle_gamma   90.00
#
_symmetry.space_group_name_H-M   'P 1'
#
loop_
_entity.id
_entity.type
_entity.pdbx_description
1 polymer ?
#
loop_
_entity_poly.entity_id
_entity_poly.type
_entity_poly.pdbx_seq_one_letter_code
_entity_poly.pdbx_strand_id
1 'polypeptide(L)'
;MACSACLQALPEGARFCPFCGHQVVATTTEERRLITVLFADIVGYTGLVEYLDPERAKRLLDDAFERLIADVIEFGGTIDKVLGDGVLALFGAPVAHEDDPDRAVRAAVKMHSSLAAFVTEHAELARPVELRVGINTGEVLFGRVGGTDGYTVMGDVVNVASRLETMAPPGATYVGDSTAALTSTSILLDAVDDFDVRGSRTAGVGLAGPRDRTSPSRSAAPR
;
A
#
# COMPACT_ATOMS: atom_id res chain seq x y z
N MET A 1 -32.28 18.92 9.38
CA MET A 1 -30.90 19.24 8.92
C MET A 1 -30.98 20.42 7.96
N ALA A 2 -29.98 21.30 7.88
CA ALA A 2 -29.94 22.40 6.91
C ALA A 2 -28.98 22.06 5.76
N CYS A 3 -29.25 22.56 4.56
CA CYS A 3 -28.38 22.40 3.41
C CYS A 3 -27.04 23.12 3.66
N SER A 4 -25.90 22.45 3.47
CA SER A 4 -24.57 23.05 3.62
C SER A 4 -24.27 24.15 2.60
N ALA A 5 -24.92 24.12 1.43
CA ALA A 5 -24.71 25.10 0.37
C ALA A 5 -25.60 26.35 0.48
N CYS A 6 -26.89 26.18 0.80
CA CYS A 6 -27.85 27.30 0.80
C CYS A 6 -28.49 27.57 2.16
N LEU A 7 -28.12 26.81 3.19
CA LEU A 7 -28.57 26.94 4.58
C LEU A 7 -30.08 26.78 4.81
N GLN A 8 -30.84 26.38 3.78
CA GLN A 8 -32.27 26.12 3.88
C GLN A 8 -32.55 24.81 4.63
N ALA A 9 -33.67 24.79 5.36
CA ALA A 9 -34.15 23.59 6.04
C ALA A 9 -34.46 22.49 5.03
N LEU A 10 -33.97 21.28 5.30
CA LEU A 10 -34.18 20.11 4.46
C LEU A 10 -35.38 19.31 4.97
N PRO A 11 -36.29 18.87 4.08
CA PRO A 11 -37.30 17.89 4.43
C PRO A 11 -36.66 16.56 4.82
N GLU A 12 -37.34 15.78 5.68
CA GLU A 12 -36.86 14.45 6.08
C GLU A 12 -36.71 13.53 4.86
N GLY A 13 -35.57 12.84 4.75
CA GLY A 13 -35.27 11.93 3.64
C GLY A 13 -34.85 12.59 2.31
N ALA A 14 -34.65 13.91 2.26
CA ALA A 14 -34.31 14.62 1.03
C ALA A 14 -32.90 14.27 0.50
N ARG A 15 -32.83 13.56 -0.65
CA ARG A 15 -31.55 13.25 -1.35
C ARG A 15 -30.87 14.46 -1.96
N PHE A 16 -31.66 15.43 -2.43
CA PHE A 16 -31.22 16.70 -2.97
C PHE A 16 -31.97 17.83 -2.26
N CYS A 17 -31.32 18.98 -2.13
CA CYS A 17 -31.91 20.18 -1.58
C CYS A 17 -32.94 20.71 -2.60
N PRO A 18 -34.23 20.78 -2.25
CA PRO A 18 -35.26 21.21 -3.19
C PRO A 18 -35.12 22.70 -3.59
N PHE A 19 -34.32 23.47 -2.87
CA PHE A 19 -34.12 24.90 -3.12
C PHE A 19 -32.93 25.23 -4.02
N CYS A 20 -31.85 24.44 -3.96
CA CYS A 20 -30.62 24.75 -4.69
C CYS A 20 -30.04 23.56 -5.48
N GLY A 21 -30.66 22.38 -5.40
CA GLY A 21 -30.19 21.17 -6.09
C GLY A 21 -28.96 20.51 -5.45
N HIS A 22 -28.38 21.08 -4.39
CA HIS A 22 -27.24 20.49 -3.69
C HIS A 22 -27.58 19.11 -3.15
N GLN A 23 -26.76 18.10 -3.40
CA GLN A 23 -26.98 16.74 -2.90
C GLN A 23 -26.73 16.72 -1.38
N VAL A 24 -27.71 16.25 -0.61
CA VAL A 24 -27.70 16.32 0.86
C VAL A 24 -27.72 14.96 1.55
N VAL A 25 -28.02 13.90 0.81
CA VAL A 25 -27.71 12.55 1.27
C VAL A 25 -26.32 12.21 0.75
N ALA A 26 -25.34 12.26 1.67
CA ALA A 26 -24.19 11.40 1.56
C ALA A 26 -24.74 9.97 1.58
N THR A 27 -24.76 9.35 0.42
CA THR A 27 -25.27 8.01 0.22
C THR A 27 -24.60 7.09 1.25
N THR A 28 -25.35 6.66 2.25
CA THR A 28 -24.98 5.52 3.12
C THR A 28 -25.17 4.22 2.33
N THR A 29 -24.75 4.21 1.07
CA THR A 29 -24.68 3.01 0.25
C THR A 29 -23.32 2.44 0.51
N GLU A 30 -23.31 1.32 1.24
CA GLU A 30 -22.24 0.36 1.15
C GLU A 30 -22.02 0.03 -0.34
N GLU A 31 -20.94 0.58 -0.92
CA GLU A 31 -20.58 0.38 -2.31
C GLU A 31 -19.49 -0.68 -2.38
N ARG A 32 -19.70 -1.73 -3.18
CA ARG A 32 -18.60 -2.64 -3.51
C ARG A 32 -17.68 -1.92 -4.49
N ARG A 33 -16.41 -1.83 -4.12
CA ARG A 33 -15.40 -1.21 -4.97
C ARG A 33 -14.17 -2.08 -5.02
N LEU A 34 -13.57 -2.16 -6.19
CA LEU A 34 -12.27 -2.75 -6.37
C LEU A 34 -11.20 -1.75 -5.92
N ILE A 35 -10.31 -2.18 -5.02
CA ILE A 35 -9.18 -1.37 -4.57
C ILE A 35 -7.90 -2.16 -4.59
N THR A 36 -6.78 -1.44 -4.65
CA THR A 36 -5.45 -2.00 -4.44
C THR A 36 -4.92 -1.54 -3.09
N VAL A 37 -4.53 -2.50 -2.26
CA VAL A 37 -3.96 -2.30 -0.94
C VAL A 37 -2.46 -2.50 -1.02
N LEU A 38 -1.69 -1.58 -0.46
CA LEU A 38 -0.24 -1.67 -0.33
C LEU A 38 0.11 -1.63 1.17
N PHE A 39 0.81 -2.66 1.63
CA PHE A 39 1.53 -2.65 2.90
C PHE A 39 3.01 -2.49 2.62
N ALA A 40 3.67 -1.63 3.38
CA ALA A 40 5.13 -1.54 3.37
C ALA A 40 5.67 -1.51 4.79
N ASP A 41 6.75 -2.24 5.03
CA ASP A 41 7.40 -2.39 6.34
C ASP A 41 8.90 -2.16 6.22
N ILE A 42 9.47 -1.38 7.14
CA ILE A 42 10.90 -1.08 7.18
C ILE A 42 11.61 -2.13 8.06
N VAL A 43 12.41 -2.97 7.41
CA VAL A 43 13.14 -4.06 8.05
C VAL A 43 14.54 -3.62 8.44
N GLY A 44 15.03 -4.17 9.56
CA GLY A 44 16.38 -3.91 10.07
C GLY A 44 16.45 -2.70 11.01
N TYR A 45 15.35 -1.96 11.14
CA TYR A 45 15.26 -0.79 11.99
C TYR A 45 15.26 -1.12 13.50
N THR A 46 14.67 -2.23 13.94
CA THR A 46 14.74 -2.68 15.35
C THR A 46 16.18 -2.86 15.81
N GLY A 47 17.03 -3.41 14.93
CA GLY A 47 18.46 -3.54 15.20
C GLY A 47 19.20 -2.20 15.18
N LEU A 48 18.61 -1.11 14.68
CA LEU A 48 19.19 0.23 14.72
C LEU A 48 19.04 0.86 16.10
N VAL A 49 17.90 0.64 16.76
CA VAL A 49 17.57 1.15 18.11
C VAL A 49 18.49 0.60 19.19
N GLU A 50 19.13 -0.56 18.96
CA GLU A 50 20.11 -1.14 19.88
C GLU A 50 21.46 -0.39 19.88
N TYR A 51 21.78 0.35 18.82
CA TYR A 51 23.10 0.97 18.61
C TYR A 51 23.03 2.50 18.54
N LEU A 52 21.85 3.05 18.26
CA LEU A 52 21.57 4.48 18.28
C LEU A 52 20.74 4.85 19.50
N ASP A 53 20.82 6.11 19.90
CA ASP A 53 19.86 6.70 20.84
C ASP A 53 18.42 6.47 20.32
N PRO A 54 17.49 5.92 21.12
CA PRO A 54 16.10 5.72 20.72
C PRO A 54 15.42 6.97 20.14
N GLU A 55 15.73 8.16 20.65
CA GLU A 55 15.18 9.42 20.13
C GLU A 55 15.74 9.78 18.77
N ARG A 56 17.01 9.44 18.51
CA ARG A 56 17.64 9.65 17.19
C ARG A 56 17.12 8.64 16.19
N ALA A 57 17.05 7.36 16.57
CA ALA A 57 16.48 6.32 15.73
C ALA A 57 15.07 6.73 15.30
N LYS A 58 14.20 7.06 16.28
CA LYS A 58 12.80 7.41 16.00
C LYS A 58 12.67 8.53 14.96
N ARG A 59 13.48 9.58 15.07
CA ARG A 59 13.49 10.68 14.09
C ARG A 59 13.86 10.19 12.70
N LEU A 60 14.87 9.33 12.57
CA LEU A 60 15.26 8.77 11.27
C LEU A 60 14.14 7.92 10.66
N LEU A 61 13.40 7.17 11.48
CA LEU A 61 12.24 6.41 11.01
C LEU A 61 11.11 7.32 10.54
N ASP A 62 10.78 8.34 11.35
CA ASP A 62 9.73 9.29 11.03
C ASP A 62 10.07 10.05 9.72
N ASP A 63 11.34 10.47 9.55
CA ASP A 63 11.85 11.14 8.34
C ASP A 63 11.82 10.21 7.11
N ALA A 64 12.17 8.93 7.28
CA ALA A 64 12.08 7.93 6.22
C ALA A 64 10.62 7.73 5.79
N PHE A 65 9.70 7.59 6.75
CA PHE A 65 8.28 7.43 6.48
C PHE A 65 7.68 8.63 5.76
N GLU A 66 8.09 9.85 6.10
CA GLU A 66 7.61 11.04 5.41
C GLU A 66 7.90 10.97 3.90
N ARG A 67 9.09 10.48 3.52
CA ARG A 67 9.45 10.25 2.11
C ARG A 67 8.62 9.14 1.47
N LEU A 68 8.47 8.01 2.15
CA LEU A 68 7.68 6.87 1.66
C LEU A 68 6.19 7.24 1.47
N ILE A 69 5.64 8.02 2.40
CA ILE A 69 4.28 8.54 2.32
C ILE A 69 4.14 9.51 1.14
N ALA A 70 5.13 10.38 0.94
CA ALA A 70 5.15 11.28 -0.21
C ALA A 70 5.15 10.51 -1.54
N ASP A 71 5.91 9.41 -1.64
CA ASP A 71 5.92 8.55 -2.82
C ASP A 71 4.53 7.95 -3.08
N VAL A 72 3.85 7.42 -2.06
CA VAL A 72 2.47 6.90 -2.21
C VAL A 72 1.51 7.98 -2.71
N ILE A 73 1.59 9.19 -2.14
CA ILE A 73 0.73 10.33 -2.51
C ILE A 73 1.06 10.84 -3.92
N GLU A 74 2.33 10.79 -4.35
CA GLU A 74 2.76 11.17 -5.70
C GLU A 74 2.06 10.29 -6.76
N PHE A 75 1.97 8.99 -6.49
CA PHE A 75 1.18 8.06 -7.31
C PHE A 75 -0.31 8.08 -6.97
N GLY A 76 -0.77 9.02 -6.14
CA GLY A 76 -2.15 9.29 -5.72
C GLY A 76 -2.86 8.13 -5.02
N GLY A 77 -2.10 7.36 -4.25
CA GLY A 77 -2.64 6.55 -3.16
C GLY A 77 -2.94 7.41 -1.92
N THR A 78 -3.73 6.86 -1.00
CA THR A 78 -4.08 7.48 0.28
C THR A 78 -3.53 6.64 1.43
N ILE A 79 -2.92 7.28 2.43
CA ILE A 79 -2.50 6.58 3.65
C ILE A 79 -3.72 6.31 4.53
N ASP A 80 -4.01 5.04 4.79
CA ASP A 80 -5.05 4.65 5.74
C ASP A 80 -4.51 4.66 7.17
N LYS A 81 -3.36 4.01 7.41
CA LYS A 81 -2.74 3.91 8.73
C LYS A 81 -1.22 3.84 8.65
N VAL A 82 -0.57 4.36 9.68
CA VAL A 82 0.85 4.11 10.01
C VAL A 82 0.87 3.14 11.19
N LEU A 83 1.65 2.06 11.07
CA LEU A 83 1.67 0.89 11.94
C LEU A 83 3.07 0.70 12.54
N GLY A 84 3.55 1.65 13.34
CA GLY A 84 4.90 1.57 13.92
C GLY A 84 5.99 1.71 12.87
N ASP A 85 6.53 0.58 12.42
CA ASP A 85 7.54 0.42 11.36
C ASP A 85 6.98 0.02 10.00
N GLY A 86 5.64 0.04 9.85
CA GLY A 86 4.97 -0.11 8.56
C GLY A 86 3.93 0.97 8.23
N VAL A 87 3.47 0.95 6.97
CA VAL A 87 2.40 1.82 6.45
C VAL A 87 1.40 1.02 5.62
N LEU A 88 0.12 1.37 5.77
CA LEU A 88 -0.99 0.86 4.98
C LEU A 88 -1.50 1.97 4.06
N ALA A 89 -1.41 1.73 2.76
CA ALA A 89 -1.90 2.63 1.72
C ALA A 89 -2.99 1.97 0.88
N LEU A 90 -3.90 2.80 0.39
CA LEU A 90 -5.03 2.42 -0.46
C LEU A 90 -4.97 3.17 -1.77
N PHE A 91 -5.10 2.44 -2.87
CA PHE A 91 -5.34 2.97 -4.20
C PHE A 91 -6.77 2.57 -4.60
N GLY A 92 -7.53 3.55 -5.08
CA GLY A 92 -8.96 3.40 -5.35
C GLY A 92 -9.89 3.91 -4.26
N ALA A 93 -9.32 4.49 -3.21
CA ALA A 93 -10.02 5.14 -2.11
C ALA A 93 -9.41 6.52 -1.80
N PRO A 94 -10.20 7.60 -1.71
CA PRO A 94 -11.65 7.66 -1.92
C PRO A 94 -12.08 7.70 -3.39
N VAL A 95 -11.14 7.80 -4.34
CA VAL A 95 -11.40 7.87 -5.79
C VAL A 95 -10.76 6.69 -6.49
N ALA A 96 -11.54 5.96 -7.29
CA ALA A 96 -11.13 4.80 -8.09
C ALA A 96 -10.58 5.20 -9.46
N HIS A 97 -9.52 4.51 -9.88
CA HIS A 97 -8.92 4.63 -11.21
C HIS A 97 -8.65 3.22 -11.77
N GLU A 98 -8.77 3.06 -13.08
CA GLU A 98 -8.56 1.76 -13.73
C GLU A 98 -7.11 1.25 -13.58
N ASP A 99 -6.16 2.18 -13.41
CA ASP A 99 -4.73 1.91 -13.27
C ASP A 99 -4.24 1.89 -11.81
N ASP A 100 -5.14 1.80 -10.82
CA ASP A 100 -4.77 1.72 -9.40
C ASP A 100 -3.77 0.58 -9.07
N PRO A 101 -3.86 -0.63 -9.69
CA PRO A 101 -2.81 -1.66 -9.56
C PRO A 101 -1.44 -1.20 -10.05
N ASP A 102 -1.36 -0.57 -11.23
CA ASP A 102 -0.12 -0.03 -11.79
C ASP A 102 0.49 1.05 -10.89
N ARG A 103 -0.36 1.96 -10.39
CA ARG A 103 0.05 3.06 -9.53
C ARG A 103 0.61 2.56 -8.21
N ALA A 104 -0.01 1.54 -7.61
CA ALA A 104 0.50 0.92 -6.40
C ALA A 104 1.88 0.27 -6.61
N VAL A 105 2.05 -0.47 -7.71
CA VAL A 105 3.35 -1.11 -8.02
C VAL A 105 4.43 -0.06 -8.30
N ARG A 106 4.11 1.00 -9.04
CA ARG A 106 5.04 2.11 -9.31
C ARG A 106 5.42 2.86 -8.03
N ALA A 107 4.46 3.08 -7.13
CA ALA A 107 4.72 3.64 -5.81
C ALA A 107 5.71 2.76 -5.04
N ALA A 108 5.52 1.45 -5.01
CA ALA A 108 6.44 0.54 -4.34
C ALA A 108 7.87 0.60 -4.93
N VAL A 109 8.03 0.64 -6.25
CA VAL A 109 9.34 0.83 -6.91
C VAL A 109 10.01 2.12 -6.44
N LYS A 110 9.24 3.21 -6.42
CA LYS A 110 9.72 4.52 -5.99
C LYS A 110 10.12 4.50 -4.52
N MET A 111 9.30 3.91 -3.65
CA MET A 111 9.57 3.74 -2.21
C MET A 111 10.90 3.03 -1.94
N HIS A 112 11.19 1.93 -2.65
CA HIS A 112 12.49 1.26 -2.56
C HIS A 112 13.65 2.19 -2.93
N SER A 113 13.49 2.95 -4.01
CA SER A 113 14.51 3.89 -4.48
C SER A 113 14.73 5.06 -3.50
N SER A 114 13.64 5.60 -2.95
CA SER A 114 13.66 6.69 -1.97
C SER A 114 14.29 6.25 -0.65
N LEU A 115 14.00 5.03 -0.18
CA LEU A 115 14.64 4.47 1.01
C LEU A 115 16.14 4.24 0.77
N ALA A 116 16.53 3.68 -0.38
CA ALA A 116 17.94 3.49 -0.71
C ALA A 116 18.72 4.83 -0.75
N ALA A 117 18.10 5.88 -1.31
CA ALA A 117 18.66 7.23 -1.28
C ALA A 117 18.76 7.77 0.15
N PHE A 118 17.72 7.60 0.96
CA PHE A 118 17.71 8.01 2.37
C PHE A 118 18.82 7.33 3.17
N VAL A 119 19.01 6.02 2.99
CA VAL A 119 20.11 5.26 3.61
C VAL A 119 21.47 5.79 3.19
N THR A 120 21.63 6.16 1.91
CA THR A 120 22.87 6.74 1.40
C THR A 120 23.17 8.12 2.01
N GLU A 121 22.15 8.95 2.21
CA GLU A 121 22.27 10.27 2.84
C GLU A 121 22.61 10.20 4.34
N HIS A 122 22.27 9.09 5.00
CA HIS A 122 22.44 8.90 6.44
C HIS A 122 23.41 7.76 6.71
N ALA A 123 24.71 8.03 6.57
CA ALA A 123 25.78 7.04 6.73
C ALA A 123 25.78 6.31 8.10
N GLU A 124 25.11 6.88 9.11
CA GLU A 124 24.85 6.24 10.41
C GLU A 124 23.91 5.02 10.34
N LEU A 125 23.14 4.88 9.26
CA LEU A 125 22.39 3.68 8.89
C LEU A 125 23.37 2.64 8.28
N ALA A 126 24.35 2.21 9.07
CA ALA A 126 25.45 1.34 8.62
C ALA A 126 25.04 -0.12 8.32
N ARG A 127 23.77 -0.47 8.49
CA ARG A 127 23.18 -1.78 8.17
C ARG A 127 22.05 -1.60 7.15
N PRO A 128 21.77 -2.62 6.32
CA PRO A 128 20.74 -2.51 5.29
C PRO A 128 19.38 -2.34 5.96
N VAL A 129 18.94 -1.10 6.07
CA VAL A 129 17.53 -0.77 6.27
C VAL A 129 16.90 -1.00 4.91
N GLU A 130 15.99 -1.95 4.86
CA GLU A 130 15.36 -2.39 3.62
C GLU A 130 13.85 -2.29 3.78
N LEU A 131 13.16 -2.24 2.64
CA LEU A 131 11.71 -2.22 2.61
C LEU A 131 11.19 -3.60 2.21
N ARG A 132 10.14 -4.07 2.87
CA ARG A 132 9.28 -5.13 2.33
C ARG A 132 7.98 -4.50 1.90
N VAL A 133 7.44 -4.95 0.78
CA VAL A 133 6.14 -4.46 0.30
C VAL A 133 5.26 -5.63 -0.12
N GLY A 134 3.98 -5.57 0.25
CA GLY A 134 2.94 -6.50 -0.16
C GLY A 134 1.79 -5.73 -0.80
N ILE A 135 1.40 -6.11 -2.01
CA ILE A 135 0.33 -5.45 -2.76
C ILE A 135 -0.73 -6.47 -3.13
N ASN A 136 -2.00 -6.16 -2.88
CA ASN A 136 -3.09 -7.00 -3.36
C ASN A 136 -4.30 -6.17 -3.80
N THR A 137 -4.99 -6.63 -4.84
CA THR A 137 -6.17 -5.99 -5.41
C THR A 137 -7.40 -6.84 -5.14
N GLY A 138 -8.51 -6.23 -4.74
CA GLY A 138 -9.72 -6.98 -4.43
C GLY A 138 -10.92 -6.09 -4.13
N GLU A 139 -12.09 -6.71 -4.15
CA GLU A 139 -13.34 -6.03 -3.82
C GLU A 139 -13.45 -5.82 -2.32
N VAL A 140 -13.86 -4.62 -1.92
CA VAL A 140 -14.18 -4.28 -0.54
C VAL A 140 -15.48 -3.51 -0.47
N LEU A 141 -16.13 -3.57 0.69
CA LEU A 141 -17.35 -2.83 0.95
C LEU A 141 -17.01 -1.44 1.50
N PHE A 142 -17.24 -0.39 0.71
CA PHE A 142 -17.09 1.00 1.14
C PHE A 142 -18.37 1.51 1.80
N GLY A 143 -18.35 1.70 3.12
CA GLY A 143 -19.48 2.30 3.84
C GLY A 143 -19.09 2.86 5.21
N ARG A 144 -19.91 3.79 5.73
CA ARG A 144 -19.83 4.27 7.11
C ARG A 144 -20.44 3.23 8.05
N VAL A 145 -19.62 2.51 8.81
CA VAL A 145 -20.11 1.60 9.85
C VAL A 145 -20.25 2.37 11.17
N GLY A 146 -21.45 2.36 11.78
CA GLY A 146 -21.62 2.78 13.18
C GLY A 146 -21.59 4.29 13.46
N GLY A 147 -21.86 5.15 12.47
CA GLY A 147 -21.97 6.60 12.68
C GLY A 147 -20.64 7.35 12.82
N THR A 148 -19.51 6.66 12.86
CA THR A 148 -18.18 7.27 12.75
C THR A 148 -17.84 7.57 11.28
N ASP A 149 -16.99 8.56 11.02
CA ASP A 149 -16.47 8.89 9.67
C ASP A 149 -15.45 7.84 9.16
N GLY A 150 -15.54 6.60 9.67
CA GLY A 150 -14.54 5.56 9.46
C GLY A 150 -14.82 4.72 8.21
N TYR A 151 -13.83 4.67 7.33
CA TYR A 151 -13.74 3.71 6.23
C TYR A 151 -13.55 2.31 6.80
N THR A 152 -14.44 1.39 6.47
CA THR A 152 -14.25 -0.02 6.83
C THR A 152 -13.86 -0.79 5.59
N VAL A 153 -12.56 -0.98 5.38
CA VAL A 153 -12.06 -1.93 4.37
C VAL A 153 -12.29 -3.34 4.90
N MET A 154 -13.51 -3.86 4.73
CA MET A 154 -13.85 -5.26 5.03
C MET A 154 -13.59 -6.10 3.79
N GLY A 155 -12.61 -7.00 3.88
CA GLY A 155 -12.31 -7.97 2.84
C GLY A 155 -11.00 -8.69 3.08
N ASP A 156 -10.86 -9.88 2.50
CA ASP A 156 -9.63 -10.65 2.54
C ASP A 156 -8.45 -9.92 1.86
N VAL A 157 -8.72 -8.89 1.05
CA VAL A 157 -7.69 -8.14 0.32
C VAL A 157 -6.61 -7.56 1.24
N VAL A 158 -6.99 -6.97 2.38
CA VAL A 158 -6.06 -6.38 3.35
C VAL A 158 -5.22 -7.46 4.01
N ASN A 159 -5.85 -8.57 4.39
CA ASN A 159 -5.17 -9.71 5.02
C ASN A 159 -4.18 -10.37 4.05
N VAL A 160 -4.54 -10.50 2.77
CA VAL A 160 -3.65 -11.05 1.74
C VAL A 160 -2.49 -10.09 1.48
N ALA A 161 -2.72 -8.78 1.35
CA ALA A 161 -1.66 -7.79 1.16
C ALA A 161 -0.64 -7.80 2.32
N SER A 162 -1.13 -7.83 3.57
CA SER A 162 -0.27 -7.93 4.75
C SER A 162 0.55 -9.23 4.77
N ARG A 163 -0.04 -10.36 4.37
CA ARG A 163 0.72 -11.62 4.28
C ARG A 163 1.77 -11.60 3.18
N LEU A 164 1.46 -11.01 2.04
CA LEU A 164 2.42 -10.84 0.94
C LEU A 164 3.62 -9.99 1.39
N GLU A 165 3.38 -8.91 2.13
CA GLU A 165 4.44 -8.09 2.73
C GLU A 165 5.33 -8.95 3.63
N THR A 166 4.73 -9.68 4.58
CA THR A 166 5.49 -10.47 5.55
C THR A 166 6.31 -11.59 4.91
N MET A 167 5.84 -12.15 3.78
CA MET A 167 6.55 -13.17 3.01
C MET A 167 7.60 -12.59 2.06
N ALA A 168 7.50 -11.31 1.71
CA ALA A 168 8.45 -10.67 0.82
C ALA A 168 9.84 -10.65 1.49
N PRO A 169 10.91 -11.07 0.79
CA PRO A 169 12.27 -10.82 1.24
C PRO A 169 12.50 -9.32 1.45
N PRO A 170 13.38 -8.91 2.39
CA PRO A 170 13.87 -7.53 2.44
C PRO A 170 14.32 -7.05 1.06
N GLY A 171 13.92 -5.85 0.67
CA GLY A 171 14.20 -5.25 -0.62
C GLY A 171 13.28 -5.70 -1.76
N ALA A 172 12.24 -6.51 -1.47
CA ALA A 172 11.31 -7.02 -2.48
C ALA A 172 9.86 -6.52 -2.29
N THR A 173 9.08 -6.61 -3.37
CA THR A 173 7.66 -6.25 -3.41
C THR A 173 6.83 -7.40 -3.96
N TYR A 174 6.16 -8.15 -3.10
CA TYR A 174 5.27 -9.21 -3.53
C TYR A 174 3.91 -8.64 -3.92
N VAL A 175 3.35 -9.12 -5.02
CA VAL A 175 2.00 -8.75 -5.49
C VAL A 175 1.11 -9.98 -5.50
N GLY A 176 -0.19 -9.81 -5.27
CA GLY A 176 -1.17 -10.88 -5.39
C GLY A 176 -1.54 -11.17 -6.85
N ASP A 177 -2.09 -12.35 -7.11
CA ASP A 177 -2.52 -12.78 -8.45
C ASP A 177 -3.47 -11.80 -9.13
N SER A 178 -4.41 -11.24 -8.37
CA SER A 178 -5.36 -10.24 -8.87
C SER A 178 -4.68 -8.94 -9.27
N THR A 179 -3.70 -8.47 -8.49
CA THR A 179 -2.88 -7.31 -8.83
C THR A 179 -2.07 -7.61 -10.09
N ALA A 180 -1.38 -8.75 -10.14
CA ALA A 180 -0.58 -9.14 -11.30
C ALA A 180 -1.42 -9.20 -12.59
N ALA A 181 -2.64 -9.78 -12.52
CA ALA A 181 -3.54 -9.89 -13.66
C ALA A 181 -4.10 -8.54 -14.15
N LEU A 182 -4.23 -7.56 -13.26
CA LEU A 182 -4.75 -6.22 -13.56
C LEU A 182 -3.65 -5.20 -13.86
N THR A 183 -2.39 -5.56 -13.63
CA THR A 183 -1.25 -4.70 -13.92
C THR A 183 -0.97 -4.71 -15.43
N SER A 184 -0.63 -3.55 -15.99
CA SER A 184 -0.29 -3.42 -17.39
C SER A 184 1.00 -4.16 -17.75
N THR A 185 1.12 -4.53 -19.03
CA THR A 185 2.32 -5.18 -19.58
C THR A 185 3.58 -4.30 -19.55
N SER A 186 3.46 -3.02 -19.18
CA SER A 186 4.60 -2.12 -19.00
C SER A 186 5.37 -2.38 -17.71
N ILE A 187 4.76 -3.10 -16.75
CA ILE A 187 5.39 -3.51 -15.51
C ILE A 187 5.86 -4.95 -15.68
N LEU A 188 7.16 -5.15 -15.47
CA LEU A 188 7.76 -6.48 -15.52
C LEU A 188 7.63 -7.14 -14.14
N LEU A 189 6.96 -8.29 -14.13
CA LEU A 189 6.75 -9.10 -12.95
C LEU A 189 7.53 -10.42 -13.12
N ASP A 190 8.49 -10.69 -12.25
CA ASP A 190 9.19 -11.97 -12.19
C ASP A 190 8.38 -12.97 -11.35
N ALA A 191 8.17 -14.20 -11.84
CA ALA A 191 7.52 -15.24 -11.06
C ALA A 191 8.42 -15.71 -9.91
N VAL A 192 7.83 -15.90 -8.73
CA VAL A 192 8.46 -16.59 -7.59
C VAL A 192 7.75 -17.91 -7.31
N ASP A 193 8.31 -18.71 -6.38
CA ASP A 193 7.70 -19.97 -5.96
C ASP A 193 6.27 -19.77 -5.42
N ASP A 194 5.38 -20.72 -5.70
CA ASP A 194 4.00 -20.69 -5.18
C ASP A 194 4.03 -20.77 -3.64
N PHE A 195 3.38 -19.79 -2.99
CA PHE A 195 3.14 -19.81 -1.55
C PHE A 195 1.63 -19.92 -1.28
N ASP A 196 1.25 -20.77 -0.31
CA ASP A 196 -0.16 -20.93 0.10
C ASP A 196 -0.56 -19.77 1.02
N VAL A 197 -1.24 -18.78 0.44
CA VAL A 197 -1.93 -17.74 1.21
C VAL A 197 -3.37 -18.20 1.36
N ARG A 198 -3.68 -18.88 2.47
CA ARG A 198 -4.99 -19.49 2.81
C ARG A 198 -6.17 -18.82 2.05
N GLY A 199 -6.55 -19.38 0.91
CA GLY A 199 -7.62 -18.86 0.04
C GLY A 199 -7.22 -18.43 -1.39
N SER A 200 -5.93 -18.32 -1.72
CA SER A 200 -5.44 -18.04 -3.07
C SER A 200 -4.09 -18.73 -3.32
N ARG A 201 -3.88 -19.25 -4.55
CA ARG A 201 -2.52 -19.41 -5.07
C ARG A 201 -1.98 -17.99 -5.32
N THR A 202 -0.70 -17.78 -5.11
CA THR A 202 -0.10 -16.45 -5.24
C THR A 202 1.26 -16.58 -5.88
N ALA A 203 1.40 -16.01 -7.08
CA ALA A 203 2.68 -15.69 -7.67
C ALA A 203 3.17 -14.40 -7.01
N GLY A 204 4.09 -14.51 -6.05
CA GLY A 204 4.83 -13.33 -5.61
C GLY A 204 5.68 -12.76 -6.76
N VAL A 205 6.03 -11.50 -6.64
CA VAL A 205 6.85 -10.80 -7.64
C VAL A 205 8.08 -10.24 -6.96
N GLY A 206 9.25 -10.38 -7.55
CA GLY A 206 10.42 -9.61 -7.13
C GLY A 206 10.45 -8.30 -7.92
N LEU A 207 10.59 -7.16 -7.26
CA LEU A 207 11.02 -5.96 -7.97
C LEU A 207 12.52 -6.08 -8.31
N ALA A 208 12.82 -5.73 -9.56
CA ALA A 208 14.15 -5.68 -10.12
C ALA A 208 15.05 -4.67 -9.39
N GLY A 209 15.84 -5.15 -8.43
CA GLY A 209 17.13 -4.52 -8.11
C GLY A 209 18.15 -4.79 -9.22
N PRO A 210 19.23 -3.99 -9.37
CA PRO A 210 20.24 -4.23 -10.38
C PRO A 210 20.81 -5.64 -10.21
N ARG A 211 20.61 -6.52 -11.21
CA ARG A 211 21.36 -7.77 -11.27
C ARG A 211 22.83 -7.41 -11.41
N ASP A 212 23.59 -7.55 -10.33
CA ASP A 212 25.04 -7.66 -10.49
C ASP A 212 25.30 -8.91 -11.32
N ARG A 213 25.97 -8.75 -12.47
CA ARG A 213 26.17 -9.82 -13.47
C ARG A 213 27.15 -10.90 -12.98
N THR A 214 27.54 -10.90 -11.72
CA THR A 214 28.56 -11.78 -11.17
C THR A 214 28.01 -12.61 -10.01
N SER A 215 27.19 -13.61 -10.30
CA SER A 215 27.04 -14.80 -9.46
C SER A 215 26.62 -15.99 -10.32
N PRO A 216 27.36 -17.12 -10.29
CA PRO A 216 27.25 -18.16 -11.29
C PRO A 216 25.97 -18.98 -11.13
N SER A 217 25.34 -19.29 -12.26
CA SER A 217 24.27 -20.26 -12.36
C SER A 217 24.71 -21.58 -11.71
N ARG A 218 24.04 -21.99 -10.64
CA ARG A 218 24.14 -23.38 -10.16
C ARG A 218 23.48 -24.28 -11.20
N SER A 219 24.30 -24.83 -12.08
CA SER A 219 23.91 -25.92 -12.96
C SER A 219 23.49 -27.13 -12.12
N ALA A 220 22.29 -27.63 -12.37
CA ALA A 220 21.89 -28.97 -11.95
C ALA A 220 22.89 -30.00 -12.50
N ALA A 221 23.51 -30.76 -11.59
CA ALA A 221 24.29 -31.94 -11.96
C ALA A 221 23.34 -33.15 -11.97
N PRO A 222 23.35 -33.99 -13.02
CA PRO A 222 22.55 -35.20 -13.05
C PRO A 222 23.26 -36.34 -12.29
N ARG A 223 22.47 -37.20 -11.65
CA ARG A 223 22.83 -38.58 -11.33
C ARG A 223 21.73 -39.50 -11.85
#